data_AF-A0A6I5KSG5-F1
#
_entry.id   AF-A0A6I5KSG5-F1
#
_cell.length_a   1.000
_cell.length_b   1.000
_cell.length_c   1.000
_cell.angle_alpha   90.00
_cell.angle_beta   90.00
_cell.angle_gamma   90.00
#
_symmetry.space_group_name_H-M   'P 1'
#
loop_
_entity.id
_entity.type
_entity.pdbx_description
1 polymer ?
#
loop_
_entity_poly.entity_id
_entity_poly.type
_entity_poly.pdbx_seq_one_letter_code
_entity_poly.pdbx_strand_id
1 'polypeptide(L)'
;MAQKEGVARAFETYCANDVVMMRNNKLIKGKDALKAYFSNQNSSVNFKLSWEPDFVDVSSSGDLGYTYGSYTLSYRDSTGKEIQNTGIFHTVWKRQPDQTWKFVWD
;
A
#
# COMPACT_ATOMS: atom_id res chain seq x y z
N MET A 1 -3.18 -10.76 -1.16
CA MET A 1 -3.32 -10.22 -2.53
C MET A 1 -1.98 -9.79 -3.11
N ALA A 2 -1.23 -8.86 -2.49
CA ALA A 2 0.02 -8.32 -3.07
C ALA A 2 1.04 -9.36 -3.54
N GLN A 3 1.29 -10.41 -2.76
CA GLN A 3 2.22 -11.49 -3.13
C GLN A 3 1.74 -12.38 -4.29
N LYS A 4 0.42 -12.47 -4.51
CA LYS A 4 -0.20 -13.38 -5.49
C LYS A 4 -0.62 -12.66 -6.78
N GLU A 5 -1.12 -11.44 -6.65
CA GLU A 5 -1.74 -10.65 -7.73
C GLU A 5 -1.00 -9.34 -8.01
N GLY A 6 0.10 -9.08 -7.29
CA GLY A 6 0.91 -7.88 -7.45
C GLY A 6 0.51 -6.72 -6.53
N VAL A 7 1.49 -5.86 -6.24
CA VAL A 7 1.35 -4.71 -5.34
C VAL A 7 0.31 -3.72 -5.88
N ALA A 8 0.39 -3.35 -7.16
CA ALA A 8 -0.54 -2.42 -7.80
C ALA A 8 -2.00 -2.86 -7.61
N ARG A 9 -2.31 -4.12 -7.94
CA ARG A 9 -3.67 -4.66 -7.83
C ARG A 9 -4.18 -4.65 -6.38
N ALA A 10 -3.32 -4.98 -5.42
CA ALA A 10 -3.69 -4.94 -4.00
C ALA A 10 -4.01 -3.52 -3.54
N PHE A 11 -3.14 -2.55 -3.84
CA PHE A 11 -3.36 -1.15 -3.47
C PHE A 11 -4.62 -0.57 -4.13
N GLU A 12 -4.86 -0.86 -5.41
CA GLU A 12 -6.09 -0.43 -6.09
C GLU A 12 -7.37 -1.05 -5.51
N THR A 13 -7.28 -2.29 -5.03
CA THR A 13 -8.43 -3.01 -4.46
C THR A 13 -8.80 -2.48 -3.08
N TYR A 14 -7.81 -2.19 -2.24
CA TYR A 14 -8.01 -1.81 -0.84
C TYR A 14 -7.96 -0.31 -0.56
N CYS A 15 -7.68 0.56 -1.55
CA CYS A 15 -7.75 2.00 -1.36
C CYS A 15 -9.19 2.55 -1.37
N ALA A 16 -9.40 3.59 -0.57
CA ALA A 16 -10.57 4.45 -0.66
C ALA A 16 -10.50 5.35 -1.91
N ASN A 17 -11.63 5.95 -2.30
CA ASN A 17 -11.65 6.86 -3.46
C ASN A 17 -10.80 8.13 -3.22
N ASP A 18 -10.78 8.60 -1.97
CA ASP A 18 -10.08 9.79 -1.47
C ASP A 18 -8.70 9.47 -0.85
N VAL A 19 -8.14 8.29 -1.15
CA VAL A 19 -6.83 7.85 -0.66
C VAL A 19 -5.73 8.89 -0.88
N VAL A 20 -4.83 9.02 0.08
CA VAL A 20 -3.56 9.73 -0.09
C VAL A 20 -2.42 8.75 0.11
N MET A 21 -1.48 8.74 -0.84
CA MET A 21 -0.25 7.98 -0.72
C MET A 21 0.95 8.92 -0.72
N MET A 22 1.89 8.70 0.20
CA MET A 22 3.16 9.40 0.23
C MET A 22 4.27 8.50 -0.33
N ARG A 23 4.97 8.99 -1.36
CA ARG A 23 6.18 8.33 -1.89
C ARG A 23 7.25 9.38 -2.14
N ASN A 24 8.46 9.17 -1.62
CA ASN A 24 9.60 10.07 -1.79
C ASN A 24 9.25 11.56 -1.50
N ASN A 25 8.56 11.80 -0.38
CA ASN A 25 8.09 13.14 0.04
C ASN A 25 7.13 13.83 -0.96
N LYS A 26 6.45 13.06 -1.83
CA LYS A 26 5.39 13.54 -2.72
C LYS A 26 4.08 12.86 -2.38
N LEU A 27 2.99 13.63 -2.44
CA LEU A 27 1.64 13.14 -2.18
C LEU A 27 0.93 12.82 -3.51
N ILE A 28 0.43 11.59 -3.59
CA ILE A 28 -0.43 11.08 -4.65
C ILE A 28 -1.83 11.04 -4.07
N LYS A 29 -2.76 11.82 -4.62
CA LYS A 29 -4.09 12.02 -4.02
C LYS A 29 -5.18 11.50 -4.94
N GLY A 30 -6.07 10.69 -4.40
CA GLY A 30 -7.18 10.06 -5.10
C GLY A 30 -6.80 8.76 -5.79
N LYS A 31 -7.80 7.89 -5.94
CA LYS A 31 -7.66 6.54 -6.51
C LYS A 31 -7.13 6.54 -7.95
N ASP A 32 -7.50 7.52 -8.76
CA ASP A 32 -7.05 7.58 -10.16
C ASP A 32 -5.58 7.99 -10.27
N ALA A 33 -5.12 8.93 -9.42
CA ALA A 33 -3.70 9.27 -9.34
C ALA A 33 -2.86 8.08 -8.84
N LEU A 34 -3.40 7.29 -7.90
CA LEU A 34 -2.78 6.07 -7.43
C LEU A 34 -2.61 5.02 -8.55
N LYS A 35 -3.68 4.77 -9.32
CA LYS A 35 -3.63 3.87 -10.49
C LYS A 35 -2.62 4.32 -11.52
N ALA A 36 -2.59 5.63 -11.83
CA ALA A 36 -1.63 6.21 -12.77
C ALA A 36 -0.19 6.05 -12.27
N TYR A 37 0.04 6.24 -10.96
CA TYR A 37 1.35 6.02 -10.36
C TYR A 37 1.83 4.59 -10.54
N PHE A 38 1.00 3.59 -10.24
CA PHE A 38 1.38 2.19 -10.40
C PHE A 38 1.49 1.75 -11.87
N SER A 39 0.71 2.34 -12.77
CA SER A 39 0.82 2.06 -14.21
C SER A 39 2.14 2.58 -14.80
N ASN A 40 2.63 3.73 -14.31
CA ASN A 40 3.89 4.34 -14.75
C ASN A 40 5.12 3.68 -14.13
N GLN A 41 4.98 3.00 -12.99
CA GLN A 41 6.01 2.15 -12.44
C GLN A 41 6.00 0.80 -13.16
N ASN A 42 6.57 0.77 -14.38
CA ASN A 42 6.74 -0.41 -15.24
C ASN A 42 6.57 -1.73 -14.48
N SER A 43 5.39 -2.33 -14.64
CA SER A 43 4.93 -3.60 -14.04
C SER A 43 5.82 -4.81 -14.36
N SER A 44 6.90 -4.60 -15.11
CA SER A 44 7.93 -5.58 -15.51
C SER A 44 8.89 -5.94 -14.37
N VAL A 45 8.85 -5.22 -13.26
CA VAL A 45 9.65 -5.52 -12.09
C VAL A 45 8.81 -6.39 -11.16
N ASN A 46 9.24 -7.64 -10.94
CA ASN A 46 8.64 -8.59 -10.00
C ASN A 46 8.81 -8.09 -8.55
N PHE A 47 8.07 -7.04 -8.18
CA PHE A 47 8.03 -6.53 -6.82
C PHE A 47 7.39 -7.58 -5.91
N LYS A 48 8.18 -8.11 -4.97
CA LYS A 48 7.72 -8.95 -3.87
C LYS A 48 7.66 -8.09 -2.62
N LEU A 49 6.45 -7.76 -2.20
CA LEU A 49 6.21 -7.07 -0.93
C LEU A 49 5.81 -8.10 0.13
N SER A 50 6.61 -8.18 1.18
CA SER A 50 6.30 -8.91 2.42
C SER A 50 6.15 -7.92 3.55
N TRP A 51 5.08 -8.05 4.33
CA TRP A 51 4.79 -7.16 5.44
C TRP A 51 3.85 -7.88 6.42
N GLU A 52 3.94 -7.51 7.68
CA GLU A 52 3.03 -7.93 8.74
C GLU A 52 2.86 -6.76 9.72
N PRO A 53 1.64 -6.45 10.17
CA PRO A 53 1.44 -5.48 11.24
C PRO A 53 2.05 -5.98 12.54
N ASP A 54 2.96 -5.18 13.10
CA ASP A 54 3.42 -5.35 14.48
C ASP A 54 2.37 -4.83 15.46
N PHE A 55 1.49 -3.93 14.98
CA PHE A 55 0.42 -3.33 15.76
C PHE A 55 -0.81 -3.04 14.90
N VAL A 56 -1.98 -3.19 15.53
CA VAL A 56 -3.29 -2.90 14.96
C VAL A 56 -4.16 -2.29 16.06
N ASP A 57 -4.84 -1.20 15.76
CA ASP A 57 -5.86 -0.63 16.64
C ASP A 57 -7.01 -0.02 15.84
N VAL A 58 -8.17 0.03 16.48
CA VAL A 58 -9.43 0.54 15.93
C VAL A 58 -10.03 1.51 16.95
N SER A 59 -10.40 2.69 16.47
CA SER A 59 -11.12 3.70 17.26
C SER A 59 -12.35 3.11 17.95
N SER A 60 -12.73 3.69 19.09
CA SER A 60 -13.92 3.26 19.85
C SER A 60 -15.23 3.38 19.06
N SER A 61 -15.29 4.31 18.10
CA SER A 61 -16.40 4.46 17.14
C SER A 61 -16.44 3.36 16.07
N GLY A 62 -15.35 2.61 15.88
CA GLY A 62 -15.26 1.51 14.92
C GLY A 62 -15.23 1.93 13.45
N ASP A 63 -14.97 3.20 13.17
CA ASP A 63 -14.97 3.80 11.83
C ASP A 63 -13.56 4.11 11.31
N LEU A 64 -12.59 4.27 12.21
CA LEU A 64 -11.16 4.45 11.90
C LEU A 64 -10.31 3.38 12.56
N GLY A 65 -9.22 3.00 11.90
CA GLY A 65 -8.18 2.15 12.46
C GLY A 65 -6.83 2.49 11.86
N TYR A 66 -5.75 2.01 12.47
CA TYR A 66 -4.42 2.18 11.95
C TYR A 66 -3.58 0.94 12.23
N THR A 67 -2.62 0.71 11.34
CA THR A 67 -1.69 -0.41 11.42
C THR A 67 -0.31 0.10 11.14
N TYR A 68 0.68 -0.43 11.84
CA TYR A 68 2.08 -0.20 11.49
C TYR A 68 2.89 -1.47 11.73
N GLY A 69 4.04 -1.54 11.08
CA GLY A 69 4.98 -2.63 11.26
C GLY A 69 6.11 -2.58 10.25
N SER A 70 6.93 -3.62 10.24
CA SER A 70 8.01 -3.74 9.27
C SER A 70 7.53 -4.26 7.91
N TYR A 71 8.20 -3.80 6.84
CA TYR A 71 8.05 -4.37 5.51
C TYR A 71 9.40 -4.68 4.88
N THR A 72 9.37 -5.61 3.93
CA THR A 72 10.43 -5.92 2.99
C THR A 72 9.88 -5.87 1.58
N LEU A 73 10.46 -5.01 0.74
CA LEU A 73 10.20 -4.92 -0.69
C LEU A 73 11.42 -5.41 -1.45
N SER A 74 11.28 -6.54 -2.13
CA SER A 74 12.32 -7.10 -2.99
C SER A 74 11.96 -6.91 -4.47
N TYR A 75 12.94 -6.57 -5.28
CA TYR A 75 12.79 -6.45 -6.73
C TYR A 75 14.11 -6.72 -7.44
N ARG A 76 14.06 -6.96 -8.76
CA ARG A 76 15.27 -7.06 -9.59
C ARG A 76 15.49 -5.76 -10.37
N ASP A 77 16.71 -5.26 -10.35
CA ASP A 77 17.10 -4.13 -11.20
C ASP A 77 17.27 -4.56 -12.67
N SER A 78 17.63 -3.60 -13.54
CA SER A 78 17.88 -3.83 -14.97
C SER A 78 19.02 -4.82 -15.26
N THR A 79 19.89 -5.10 -14.28
CA THR A 79 20.99 -6.06 -14.41
C THR A 79 20.60 -7.46 -13.93
N GLY A 80 19.38 -7.62 -13.38
CA GLY A 80 18.90 -8.86 -12.80
C GLY A 80 19.35 -9.08 -11.34
N LYS A 81 20.07 -8.12 -10.74
CA LYS A 81 20.47 -8.17 -9.34
C LYS A 81 19.24 -7.96 -8.46
N GLU A 82 19.11 -8.80 -7.43
CA GLU A 82 18.06 -8.63 -6.41
C GLU A 82 18.43 -7.48 -5.48
N ILE A 83 17.50 -6.54 -5.34
CA ILE A 83 17.54 -5.40 -4.44
C ILE A 83 16.44 -5.60 -3.40
N GLN A 84 16.79 -5.38 -2.13
CA GLN A 84 15.87 -5.45 -1.01
C GLN A 84 15.84 -4.11 -0.29
N ASN A 85 14.64 -3.56 -0.14
CA ASN A 85 14.37 -2.36 0.63
C ASN A 85 13.53 -2.73 1.84
N THR A 86 14.00 -2.41 3.03
CA THR A 86 13.24 -2.60 4.28
C THR A 86 12.85 -1.26 4.88
N GLY A 87 11.82 -1.26 5.71
CA GLY A 87 11.35 -0.06 6.38
C GLY A 87 10.16 -0.32 7.29
N ILE A 88 9.58 0.76 7.78
CA ILE A 88 8.35 0.76 8.57
C ILE A 88 7.21 1.29 7.70
N PHE A 89 6.09 0.59 7.68
CA PHE A 89 4.85 1.10 7.11
C PHE A 89 3.95 1.67 8.20
N HIS A 90 3.08 2.61 7.81
CA HIS A 90 1.97 3.07 8.63
C HIS A 90 0.79 3.30 7.70
N THR A 91 -0.30 2.60 7.94
CA THR A 91 -1.50 2.66 7.10
C THR A 91 -2.69 3.06 7.96
N VAL A 92 -3.40 4.09 7.53
CA VAL A 92 -4.66 4.52 8.16
C VAL A 92 -5.83 3.98 7.36
N TRP A 93 -6.77 3.37 8.06
CA TRP A 93 -7.93 2.68 7.51
C TRP A 93 -9.21 3.39 7.93
N LYS A 94 -10.17 3.42 7.01
CA LYS A 94 -11.53 3.90 7.26
C LYS A 94 -12.54 2.85 6.82
N ARG A 95 -13.50 2.57 7.70
CA ARG A 95 -14.63 1.69 7.40
C ARG A 95 -15.59 2.43 6.47
N GLN A 96 -15.93 1.80 5.36
CA GLN A 96 -16.81 2.34 4.34
C GLN A 96 -18.29 2.05 4.69
N PRO A 97 -19.26 2.72 4.04
CA PRO A 97 -20.69 2.47 4.27
C PRO A 97 -21.12 1.02 4.03
N ASP A 98 -20.45 0.32 3.11
CA ASP A 98 -20.64 -1.12 2.84
C ASP A 98 -19.95 -2.03 3.88
N GLN A 99 -19.45 -1.45 4.97
CA GLN A 99 -18.72 -2.09 6.06
C GLN A 99 -17.34 -2.64 5.69
N THR A 100 -16.88 -2.45 4.45
CA THR A 100 -15.52 -2.84 4.07
C THR A 100 -14.49 -1.86 4.64
N TRP A 101 -13.28 -2.34 4.91
CA TRP A 101 -12.17 -1.46 5.27
C TRP A 101 -11.39 -1.08 4.03
N LYS A 102 -11.11 0.22 3.90
CA LYS A 102 -10.23 0.76 2.87
C LYS A 102 -9.19 1.65 3.51
N PHE A 103 -7.96 1.59 3.01
CA PHE A 103 -6.94 2.54 3.47
C PHE A 103 -7.18 3.91 2.84
N VAL A 104 -7.01 4.95 3.66
CA VAL A 104 -7.15 6.36 3.30
C VAL A 104 -5.81 7.08 3.31
N TRP A 105 -4.81 6.53 4.01
CA TRP A 105 -3.45 7.06 4.03
C TRP A 105 -2.43 5.92 4.06
N ASP A 106 -1.37 6.06 3.25
CA ASP A 106 -0.20 5.16 3.24
C ASP A 106 1.10 5.86 2.77
#